data_AF-A0AAE4T3D1-F1
#
_entry.id   AF-A0AAE4T3D1-F1
#
_cell.length_a   1.000
_cell.length_b   1.000
_cell.length_c   1.000
_cell.angle_alpha   90.00
_cell.angle_beta   90.00
_cell.angle_gamma   90.00
#
_symmetry.space_group_name_H-M   'P 1'
#
loop_
_entity.id
_entity.type
_entity.pdbx_description
1 polymer ?
#
loop_
_entity_poly.entity_id
_entity_poly.type
_entity_poly.pdbx_seq_one_letter_code
_entity_poly.pdbx_strand_id
1 'polypeptide(L)'
;MPAGVGMGVLRPGVLGAIGALGALVLLIALFIAGLFLYFGARLVGIKDATIGKAMIAVLGGGILARVLSIIPVIGWLLGIIGYVWVIKAVFNTDWLKAFLAWLMTIVVVIITALILAAIVGLSLMAAL
;
A
#
# COMPACT_ATOMS: atom_id res chain seq x y z
N MET A 1 35.43 -31.57 -11.61
CA MET A 1 34.17 -30.95 -11.14
C MET A 1 34.51 -30.13 -9.90
N PRO A 2 34.32 -28.81 -9.86
CA PRO A 2 34.72 -28.03 -8.70
C PRO A 2 33.79 -28.33 -7.52
N ALA A 3 34.39 -28.82 -6.43
CA ALA A 3 33.77 -28.97 -5.14
C ALA A 3 33.42 -27.58 -4.59
N GLY A 4 32.14 -27.27 -4.44
CA GLY A 4 31.73 -25.93 -3.98
C GLY A 4 30.23 -25.72 -3.86
N VAL A 5 29.39 -26.58 -4.42
CA VAL A 5 27.93 -26.50 -4.22
C VAL A 5 27.56 -27.18 -2.90
N GLY A 6 28.05 -26.60 -1.80
CA GLY A 6 27.60 -26.94 -0.46
C GLY A 6 26.16 -26.48 -0.29
N MET A 7 25.33 -27.36 0.28
CA MET A 7 23.92 -27.17 0.63
C MET A 7 23.68 -25.73 1.15
N GLY A 8 22.82 -24.98 0.46
CA GLY A 8 22.68 -23.51 0.57
C GLY A 8 22.17 -23.00 1.91
N VAL A 9 23.02 -23.02 2.92
CA VAL A 9 22.79 -22.28 4.18
C VAL A 9 23.13 -20.81 3.91
N LEU A 10 22.11 -19.96 3.77
CA LEU A 10 22.29 -18.52 3.70
C LEU A 10 23.10 -18.08 4.93
N ARG A 11 24.31 -17.56 4.68
CA ARG A 11 25.19 -17.04 5.74
C ARG A 11 24.39 -16.05 6.61
N PRO A 12 24.58 -16.01 7.93
CA PRO A 12 23.85 -15.09 8.81
C PRO A 12 23.89 -13.62 8.35
N GLY A 13 25.02 -13.16 7.78
CA GLY A 13 25.13 -11.82 7.18
C GLY A 13 24.26 -11.60 5.94
N VAL A 14 24.05 -12.64 5.12
CA VAL A 14 23.14 -12.59 3.96
C VAL A 14 21.68 -12.57 4.44
N LEU A 15 21.36 -13.34 5.47
CA LEU A 15 20.02 -13.34 6.07
C LEU A 15 19.67 -11.97 6.68
N GLY A 16 20.63 -11.35 7.38
CA GLY A 16 20.50 -9.99 7.92
C GLY A 16 20.31 -8.93 6.82
N ALA A 17 21.07 -9.02 5.73
CA ALA A 17 20.95 -8.12 4.59
C ALA A 17 19.58 -8.24 3.89
N ILE A 18 19.07 -9.47 3.70
CA ILE A 18 17.74 -9.71 3.13
C ILE A 18 16.64 -9.13 4.03
N GLY A 19 16.76 -9.32 5.35
CA GLY A 19 15.82 -8.76 6.32
C GLY A 19 15.77 -7.23 6.28
N ALA A 20 16.94 -6.58 6.26
CA ALA A 20 17.04 -5.12 6.17
C ALA A 20 16.46 -4.58 4.86
N LEU A 21 16.77 -5.22 3.73
CA LEU A 21 16.21 -4.86 2.42
C LEU A 21 14.68 -5.01 2.40
N GLY A 22 14.16 -6.11 2.95
CA GLY A 22 12.72 -6.35 3.04
C GLY A 22 11.99 -5.29 3.86
N ALA A 23 12.56 -4.89 5.01
CA ALA A 23 12.02 -3.82 5.83
C ALA A 23 12.01 -2.47 5.08
N LEU A 24 13.10 -2.15 4.37
CA LEU A 24 13.18 -0.93 3.57
C LEU A 24 12.11 -0.90 2.47
N VAL A 25 11.94 -1.99 1.73
CA VAL A 25 10.90 -2.12 0.70
C VAL A 25 9.50 -1.96 1.29
N LEU A 26 9.24 -2.56 2.46
CA LEU A 26 7.98 -2.42 3.16
C LEU A 26 7.69 -0.96 3.55
N LEU A 27 8.68 -0.25 4.08
CA LEU A 27 8.55 1.16 4.46
C LEU A 27 8.27 2.06 3.25
N ILE A 28 8.98 1.84 2.14
CA ILE A 28 8.75 2.56 0.89
C ILE A 28 7.34 2.29 0.36
N ALA A 29 6.91 1.02 0.35
CA ALA A 29 5.57 0.64 -0.09
C ALA A 29 4.48 1.28 0.78
N LEU A 30 4.65 1.29 2.10
CA LEU A 30 3.75 1.95 3.05
C LEU A 30 3.66 3.46 2.82
N PHE A 31 4.79 4.11 2.57
CA PHE A 31 4.84 5.53 2.26
C PHE A 31 4.09 5.84 0.96
N ILE A 32 4.36 5.08 -0.11
CA ILE A 32 3.70 5.25 -1.41
C ILE A 32 2.19 5.01 -1.28
N ALA A 33 1.78 3.93 -0.63
CA ALA A 33 0.36 3.63 -0.41
C ALA A 33 -0.33 4.72 0.43
N GLY A 34 0.33 5.21 1.48
CA GLY A 34 -0.15 6.33 2.29
C GLY A 34 -0.29 7.61 1.47
N LEU A 35 0.63 7.87 0.55
CA LEU A 35 0.59 9.04 -0.34
C LEU A 35 -0.63 8.99 -1.29
N PHE A 36 -0.97 7.82 -1.85
CA PHE A 36 -2.19 7.67 -2.64
C PHE A 36 -3.46 7.89 -1.84
N LEU A 37 -3.54 7.32 -0.63
CA LEU A 37 -4.69 7.53 0.24
C LEU A 37 -4.81 8.99 0.69
N TYR A 38 -3.68 9.66 0.95
CA TYR A 38 -3.65 11.09 1.24
C TYR A 38 -4.28 11.91 0.11
N PHE A 39 -3.90 11.66 -1.14
CA PHE A 39 -4.51 12.33 -2.28
C PHE A 39 -6.00 12.01 -2.43
N GLY A 40 -6.38 10.74 -2.31
CA GLY A 40 -7.79 10.34 -2.34
C GLY A 40 -8.63 11.05 -1.27
N ALA A 41 -8.12 11.14 -0.04
CA ALA A 41 -8.78 11.83 1.07
C ALA A 41 -8.93 13.34 0.81
N ARG A 42 -7.89 13.99 0.26
CA ARG A 42 -7.92 15.43 -0.06
C ARG A 42 -8.91 15.74 -1.18
N LEU A 43 -8.98 14.90 -2.22
CA LEU A 43 -9.90 15.06 -3.35
C LEU A 43 -11.38 14.96 -2.94
N VAL A 44 -11.68 14.22 -1.87
CA VAL A 44 -13.04 14.06 -1.31
C VAL A 44 -13.37 15.15 -0.27
N GLY A 45 -12.42 16.04 0.03
CA GLY A 45 -12.64 17.16 0.95
C GLY A 45 -12.42 16.84 2.42
N ILE A 46 -11.63 15.80 2.75
CA ILE A 46 -11.17 15.57 4.13
C ILE A 46 -10.06 16.59 4.45
N LYS A 47 -10.43 17.67 5.16
CA LYS A 47 -9.54 18.82 5.43
C LYS A 47 -8.32 18.45 6.28
N ASP A 48 -8.53 17.61 7.30
CA ASP A 48 -7.50 17.21 8.26
C ASP A 48 -6.66 16.01 7.79
N ALA A 49 -6.70 15.70 6.50
CA ALA A 49 -5.87 14.65 5.92
C ALA A 49 -4.40 15.08 5.88
N THR A 50 -3.54 14.25 6.48
CA THR A 50 -2.08 14.38 6.42
C THR A 50 -1.47 13.07 5.95
N ILE A 51 -0.25 13.12 5.41
CA ILE A 51 0.46 11.90 4.97
C ILE A 51 0.66 10.93 6.15
N GLY A 52 1.01 11.42 7.33
CA GLY A 52 1.17 10.59 8.53
C GLY A 52 -0.12 9.86 8.92
N LYS A 53 -1.27 10.55 8.91
CA LYS A 53 -2.58 9.91 9.12
C LYS A 53 -2.89 8.90 8.02
N ALA A 54 -2.59 9.21 6.77
CA ALA A 54 -2.82 8.28 5.67
C ALA A 54 -1.96 7.00 5.80
N MET A 55 -0.68 7.11 6.18
CA MET A 55 0.17 5.96 6.44
C MET A 55 -0.36 5.08 7.58
N ILE A 56 -0.80 5.70 8.68
CA ILE A 56 -1.43 4.98 9.80
C ILE A 56 -2.72 4.29 9.34
N ALA A 57 -3.55 4.96 8.55
CA ALA A 57 -4.78 4.39 8.01
C ALA A 57 -4.51 3.23 7.05
N VAL A 58 -3.47 3.32 6.21
CA VAL A 58 -3.06 2.23 5.33
C VAL A 58 -2.55 1.03 6.12
N LEU A 59 -1.67 1.26 7.09
CA LEU A 59 -1.12 0.20 7.92
C LEU A 59 -2.22 -0.48 8.76
N GLY A 60 -2.96 0.32 9.54
CA GLY A 60 -4.03 -0.18 10.40
C GLY A 60 -5.19 -0.79 9.61
N GLY A 61 -5.58 -0.15 8.51
CA GLY A 61 -6.63 -0.63 7.61
C GLY A 61 -6.24 -1.94 6.93
N GLY A 62 -5.00 -2.04 6.45
CA GLY A 62 -4.47 -3.27 5.84
C GLY A 62 -4.38 -4.42 6.82
N ILE A 63 -3.88 -4.18 8.05
CA ILE A 63 -3.82 -5.20 9.11
C ILE A 63 -5.23 -5.68 9.47
N LEU A 64 -6.14 -4.75 9.78
CA LEU A 64 -7.51 -5.11 10.17
C LEU A 64 -8.23 -5.83 9.03
N ALA A 65 -8.09 -5.35 7.80
CA ALA A 65 -8.67 -6.01 6.64
C ALA A 65 -8.15 -7.45 6.48
N ARG A 66 -6.85 -7.68 6.71
CA ARG A 66 -6.27 -9.02 6.60
C ARG A 66 -6.78 -9.97 7.68
N VAL A 67 -6.92 -9.49 8.91
CA VAL A 67 -7.48 -10.27 10.03
C VAL A 67 -8.94 -10.64 9.74
N LEU A 68 -9.76 -9.68 9.33
CA LEU A 68 -11.18 -9.93 9.04
C LEU A 68 -11.38 -10.83 7.82
N SER A 69 -10.46 -10.78 6.85
CA SER A 69 -10.48 -11.63 5.65
C SER A 69 -10.26 -13.12 5.92
N ILE A 70 -9.92 -13.52 7.15
CA ILE A 70 -9.80 -14.93 7.54
C ILE A 70 -11.19 -15.59 7.62
N ILE A 71 -12.24 -14.81 7.86
CA ILE A 71 -13.61 -15.33 7.99
C ILE A 71 -14.09 -15.85 6.63
N PRO A 72 -14.51 -17.13 6.52
CA PRO A 72 -14.98 -17.70 5.26
C PRO A 72 -16.20 -16.96 4.71
N VAL A 73 -16.34 -16.93 3.37
CA VAL A 73 -17.47 -16.37 2.61
C VAL A 73 -17.60 -14.84 2.70
N ILE A 74 -17.61 -14.27 3.90
CA ILE A 74 -17.89 -12.84 4.16
C ILE A 74 -16.66 -12.02 4.52
N GLY A 75 -15.51 -12.65 4.80
CA GLY A 75 -14.33 -11.97 5.31
C GLY A 75 -13.80 -10.87 4.39
N TRP A 76 -13.94 -11.01 3.07
CA TRP A 76 -13.53 -9.98 2.11
C TRP A 76 -14.37 -8.70 2.24
N LEU A 77 -15.69 -8.81 2.47
CA LEU A 77 -16.57 -7.67 2.73
C LEU A 77 -16.24 -7.02 4.07
N LEU A 78 -16.08 -7.83 5.11
CA LEU A 78 -15.68 -7.34 6.44
C LEU A 78 -14.31 -6.66 6.38
N GLY A 79 -13.41 -7.16 5.54
CA GLY A 79 -12.10 -6.54 5.31
C GLY A 79 -12.22 -5.13 4.73
N ILE A 80 -13.07 -4.95 3.71
CA ILE A 80 -13.33 -3.63 3.13
C ILE A 80 -13.97 -2.70 4.16
N ILE A 81 -15.03 -3.15 4.85
CA ILE A 81 -15.71 -2.35 5.88
C ILE A 81 -14.76 -1.96 7.01
N GLY A 82 -13.93 -2.91 7.46
CA GLY A 82 -12.90 -2.68 8.47
C GLY A 82 -11.86 -1.67 8.01
N TYR A 83 -11.38 -1.77 6.78
CA TYR A 83 -10.45 -0.78 6.22
C TYR A 83 -11.06 0.62 6.21
N VAL A 84 -12.28 0.75 5.68
CA VAL A 84 -13.01 2.02 5.62
C VAL A 84 -13.26 2.58 7.02
N TRP A 85 -13.54 1.72 7.99
CA TRP A 85 -13.67 2.11 9.40
C TRP A 85 -12.37 2.69 9.97
N VAL A 86 -11.21 2.11 9.65
CA VAL A 86 -9.91 2.67 10.08
C VAL A 86 -9.68 4.05 9.46
N ILE A 87 -9.95 4.22 8.16
CA ILE A 87 -9.88 5.53 7.50
C ILE A 87 -10.76 6.53 8.24
N LYS A 88 -12.02 6.16 8.52
CA LYS A 88 -12.96 6.97 9.27
C LYS A 88 -12.41 7.39 10.63
N ALA A 89 -11.86 6.44 11.40
CA ALA A 89 -11.34 6.67 12.74
C ALA A 89 -10.10 7.57 12.73
N VAL A 90 -9.15 7.31 11.83
CA VAL A 90 -7.87 8.03 11.77
C VAL A 90 -8.02 9.46 11.22
N PHE A 91 -8.87 9.64 10.20
CA PHE A 91 -9.14 10.97 9.65
C PHE A 91 -10.23 11.74 10.39
N ASN A 92 -10.88 11.14 11.40
CA ASN A 92 -12.01 11.72 12.12
C ASN A 92 -13.08 12.27 11.16
N THR A 93 -13.60 11.40 10.30
CA THR A 93 -14.55 11.78 9.24
C THR A 93 -15.81 10.92 9.25
N ASP A 94 -16.71 11.18 8.30
CA ASP A 94 -17.97 10.44 8.12
C ASP A 94 -17.75 9.19 7.27
N TRP A 95 -18.64 8.20 7.40
CA TRP A 95 -18.58 6.95 6.63
C TRP A 95 -18.54 7.17 5.13
N LEU A 96 -19.36 8.08 4.61
CA LEU A 96 -19.40 8.38 3.18
C LEU A 96 -18.06 8.95 2.70
N LYS A 97 -17.47 9.90 3.42
CA LYS A 97 -16.17 10.49 3.07
C LYS A 97 -15.04 9.47 3.17
N ALA A 98 -15.04 8.61 4.19
CA ALA A 98 -14.05 7.55 4.33
C ALA A 98 -14.14 6.52 3.19
N PHE A 99 -15.36 6.11 2.82
CA PHE A 99 -15.60 5.21 1.70
C PHE A 99 -15.20 5.84 0.36
N LEU A 100 -15.58 7.10 0.14
CA LEU A 100 -15.19 7.84 -1.06
C LEU A 100 -13.68 8.05 -1.12
N ALA A 101 -12.99 8.31 0.00
CA ALA A 101 -11.54 8.44 0.03
C ALA A 101 -10.84 7.11 -0.35
N TRP A 102 -11.37 5.99 0.14
CA TRP A 102 -10.91 4.65 -0.26
C TRP A 102 -11.11 4.41 -1.77
N LEU A 103 -12.29 4.72 -2.32
CA LEU A 103 -12.54 4.64 -3.76
C LEU A 103 -11.64 5.58 -4.57
N MET A 104 -11.48 6.82 -4.13
CA MET A 104 -10.62 7.79 -4.80
C MET A 104 -9.16 7.39 -4.78
N THR A 105 -8.72 6.62 -3.79
CA THR A 105 -7.38 6.03 -3.78
C THR A 105 -7.17 5.13 -4.98
N ILE A 106 -8.15 4.30 -5.33
CA ILE A 106 -8.11 3.43 -6.51
C ILE A 106 -8.01 4.27 -7.79
N VAL A 107 -8.82 5.33 -7.89
CA VAL A 107 -8.80 6.26 -9.04
C VAL A 107 -7.42 6.91 -9.18
N VAL A 108 -6.84 7.44 -8.10
CA VAL A 108 -5.51 8.06 -8.12
C VAL A 108 -4.45 7.03 -8.55
N VAL A 109 -4.48 5.81 -8.00
CA VAL A 109 -3.54 4.73 -8.36
C VAL A 109 -3.63 4.41 -9.85
N ILE A 110 -4.83 4.26 -10.41
CA ILE A 110 -5.03 3.98 -11.84
C ILE A 110 -4.46 5.13 -12.70
N ILE A 111 -4.78 6.38 -12.36
CA ILE A 111 -4.28 7.54 -13.09
C ILE A 111 -2.74 7.59 -13.04
N THR A 112 -2.16 7.40 -11.87
CA THR A 112 -0.70 7.38 -11.71
C THR A 112 -0.06 6.23 -12.49
N ALA A 113 -0.64 5.03 -12.47
CA ALA A 113 -0.14 3.90 -13.24
C ALA A 113 -0.18 4.17 -14.76
N LEU A 114 -1.25 4.78 -15.27
CA LEU A 114 -1.37 5.17 -16.68
C LEU A 114 -0.32 6.22 -17.07
N ILE A 115 -0.11 7.23 -16.24
CA ILE A 115 0.90 8.27 -16.48
C ILE A 115 2.31 7.65 -16.51
N LEU A 116 2.64 6.79 -15.54
CA LEU A 116 3.93 6.12 -15.50
C LEU A 116 4.13 5.20 -16.70
N ALA A 117 3.10 4.44 -17.09
CA ALA A 117 3.15 3.58 -18.27
C ALA A 117 3.37 4.39 -19.55
N ALA A 118 2.72 5.55 -19.70
CA ALA A 118 2.93 6.44 -20.83
C ALA A 118 4.36 7.01 -20.85
N ILE A 119 4.88 7.48 -19.72
CA ILE A 119 6.25 8.02 -19.62
C ILE A 119 7.28 6.93 -19.97
N VAL A 120 7.14 5.75 -19.38
CA VAL A 120 8.05 4.63 -19.64
C VAL A 120 7.94 4.18 -21.10
N GLY A 121 6.73 4.04 -21.64
CA GLY A 121 6.50 3.69 -23.05
C GLY A 121 7.14 4.69 -24.01
N LEU A 122 6.94 5.99 -23.79
CA LEU A 122 7.57 7.05 -24.57
C LEU A 122 9.10 7.02 -24.45
N SER A 123 9.64 6.77 -23.26
CA SER A 123 11.09 6.70 -23.05
C SER A 123 11.74 5.52 -23.78
N LEU A 124 11.05 4.37 -23.85
CA LEU A 124 11.51 3.21 -24.60
C LEU A 124 11.46 3.45 -26.12
N MET A 125 10.43 4.15 -26.61
CA MET A 125 10.35 4.55 -28.01
C MET A 125 11.41 5.57 -28.41
N ALA A 126 11.82 6.46 -27.50
CA ALA A 126 12.90 7.41 -27.73
C ALA A 126 14.31 6.79 -27.69
N ALA A 127 14.45 5.57 -27.17
CA ALA A 127 15.72 4.86 -27.03
C ALA A 127 16.00 3.84 -28.16
N LEU A 128 15.04 3.65 -29.08
CA LEU A 128 15.12 2.77 -30.26
C LEU A 128 15.35 3.60 -31.53
#